data_AF-B9WEL3-F1
#
_entry.id   AF-B9WEL3-F1
#
_cell.length_a   1.000
_cell.length_b   1.000
_cell.length_c   1.000
_cell.angle_alpha   90.00
_cell.angle_beta   90.00
_cell.angle_gamma   90.00
#
_symmetry.space_group_name_H-M   'P 1'
#
loop_
_entity.id
_entity.type
_entity.pdbx_description
1 polymer ?
#
loop_
_entity_poly.entity_id
_entity_poly.type
_entity_poly.pdbx_seq_one_letter_code
_entity_poly.pdbx_strand_id
1 'polypeptide(L)'
;MSQSLDDTQGEVLPSNLSLPPCIPLKRELLREYEDQFRDTTTDSLFQDQIMQTKQMAEYYIDYVLDNDHLNFSEQILQQYVDAFENFIKLEGELNKLKQVRNISAIESYSSNLSSLTLNNLDNQHTINQLYFPEAIKQEYANLGVPTIPDSTVAKQGYQFLKQVLFSFKNPEDAIPDETEDDELNVSGGKISLKDPLTLNYFVKPVKSKRCNHVYEESSILHHLNTKKVCPISGCNATLTRADLILDKLMLIRIRSVNRVERHHDEEMETVV
;
A
#
# COMPACT_ATOMS: atom_id res chain seq x y z
N MET A 1 64.36 -26.20 -50.13
CA MET A 1 62.89 -26.37 -50.04
C MET A 1 62.63 -26.89 -48.65
N SER A 2 62.40 -25.96 -47.72
CA SER A 2 62.22 -26.24 -46.31
C SER A 2 60.79 -25.84 -45.98
N GLN A 3 59.93 -26.82 -45.76
CA GLN A 3 58.64 -26.62 -45.12
C GLN A 3 58.57 -27.64 -43.99
N SER A 4 59.06 -27.20 -42.83
CA SER A 4 58.72 -27.79 -41.53
C SER A 4 57.29 -27.37 -41.20
N LEU A 5 56.39 -28.33 -41.21
CA LEU A 5 55.10 -28.25 -40.54
C LEU A 5 55.38 -28.29 -39.04
N ASP A 6 55.28 -27.14 -38.37
CA ASP A 6 55.07 -27.11 -36.92
C ASP A 6 54.41 -25.78 -36.55
N ASP A 7 53.08 -25.76 -36.64
CA ASP A 7 52.23 -24.70 -36.10
C ASP A 7 51.09 -25.39 -35.33
N THR A 8 51.45 -26.25 -34.37
CA THR A 8 50.56 -26.53 -33.25
C THR A 8 50.57 -25.30 -32.37
N GLN A 9 49.53 -24.48 -32.44
CA GLN A 9 49.24 -23.49 -31.40
C GLN A 9 49.21 -24.24 -30.07
N GLY A 10 50.27 -24.09 -29.27
CA GLY A 10 50.39 -24.79 -28.01
C GLY A 10 49.21 -24.43 -27.12
N GLU A 11 48.42 -25.42 -26.74
CA GLU A 11 47.54 -25.31 -25.58
C GLU A 11 48.45 -25.10 -24.36
N VAL A 12 48.72 -23.83 -24.05
CA VAL A 12 49.42 -23.44 -22.84
C VAL A 12 48.50 -23.80 -21.69
N LEU A 13 48.87 -24.84 -20.94
CA LEU A 13 48.16 -25.21 -19.72
C LEU A 13 48.16 -24.02 -18.76
N PRO A 14 47.03 -23.71 -18.10
CA PRO A 14 46.92 -22.57 -17.21
C PRO A 14 47.91 -22.68 -16.05
N SER A 15 48.40 -21.52 -15.62
CA SER A 15 49.43 -21.36 -14.59
C SER A 15 48.98 -21.90 -13.22
N ASN A 16 47.67 -21.84 -12.98
CA ASN A 16 47.03 -22.28 -11.75
C ASN A 16 45.73 -23.03 -12.09
N LEU A 17 45.59 -24.27 -11.59
CA LEU A 17 44.40 -25.11 -11.78
C LEU A 17 43.36 -24.96 -10.66
N SER A 18 43.60 -24.12 -9.66
CA SER A 18 42.62 -23.82 -8.62
C SER A 18 41.40 -23.12 -9.19
N LEU A 19 40.24 -23.23 -8.55
CA LEU A 19 39.07 -22.46 -8.98
C LEU A 19 39.26 -20.97 -8.65
N PRO A 20 38.89 -20.05 -9.55
CA PRO A 20 38.91 -18.62 -9.26
C PRO A 20 37.90 -18.28 -8.15
N PRO A 21 38.07 -17.14 -7.46
CA PRO A 21 37.17 -16.71 -6.39
C PRO A 21 35.74 -16.42 -6.87
N CYS A 22 35.56 -16.13 -8.16
CA CYS A 22 34.26 -16.01 -8.79
C CYS A 22 34.24 -16.79 -10.12
N ILE A 23 33.11 -17.39 -10.45
CA ILE A 23 32.91 -18.14 -11.70
C ILE A 23 31.80 -17.43 -12.49
N PRO A 24 31.95 -17.27 -13.81
CA PRO A 24 30.92 -16.66 -14.62
C PRO A 24 29.62 -17.48 -14.59
N LEU A 25 28.48 -16.77 -14.66
CA LEU A 25 27.16 -17.37 -14.66
C LEU A 25 27.01 -18.30 -15.86
N LYS A 26 26.58 -19.54 -15.62
CA LYS A 26 26.27 -20.47 -16.71
C LYS A 26 24.96 -20.07 -17.39
N ARG A 27 24.92 -20.20 -18.72
CA ARG A 27 23.72 -19.92 -19.52
C ARG A 27 22.50 -20.75 -19.10
N GLU A 28 22.72 -21.97 -18.60
CA GLU A 28 21.68 -22.86 -18.07
C GLU A 28 20.98 -22.24 -16.85
N LEU A 29 21.74 -21.64 -15.95
CA LEU A 29 21.25 -21.01 -14.72
C LEU A 29 20.61 -19.64 -14.97
N LEU A 30 20.94 -18.98 -16.09
CA LEU A 30 20.31 -17.73 -16.48
C LEU A 30 18.80 -17.89 -16.67
N ARG A 31 18.37 -18.99 -17.29
CA ARG A 31 16.95 -19.25 -17.50
C ARG A 31 16.23 -19.47 -16.16
N GLU A 32 16.84 -20.23 -15.25
CA GLU A 32 16.30 -20.45 -13.91
C GLU A 32 16.20 -19.16 -13.10
N TYR A 33 17.19 -18.27 -13.24
CA TYR A 33 17.20 -16.93 -12.66
C TYR A 33 16.06 -16.07 -13.20
N GLU A 34 15.92 -15.97 -14.53
CA GLU A 34 14.85 -15.20 -15.17
C GLU A 34 13.45 -15.72 -14.81
N ASP A 35 13.29 -17.04 -14.69
CA ASP A 35 12.04 -17.66 -14.29
C ASP A 35 11.65 -17.31 -12.83
N GLN A 36 12.59 -16.89 -11.96
CA GLN A 36 12.25 -16.40 -10.60
C GLN A 36 11.46 -15.09 -10.60
N PHE A 37 11.54 -14.29 -11.67
CA PHE A 37 10.91 -12.96 -11.76
C PHE A 37 9.67 -12.94 -12.66
N ARG A 38 9.30 -14.08 -13.26
CA ARG A 38 8.06 -14.16 -14.03
C ARG A 38 6.88 -14.07 -13.08
N ASP A 39 5.92 -13.21 -13.44
CA ASP A 39 4.67 -12.98 -12.71
C ASP A 39 4.13 -14.29 -12.17
N THR A 40 4.16 -14.38 -10.85
CA THR A 40 4.02 -15.63 -10.12
C THR A 40 2.59 -15.73 -9.61
N THR A 41 2.10 -16.94 -9.41
CA THR A 41 0.86 -17.24 -8.67
C THR A 41 0.78 -16.52 -7.32
N THR A 42 1.92 -16.08 -6.77
CA THR A 42 2.02 -15.30 -5.54
C THR A 42 1.48 -13.88 -5.69
N ASP A 43 1.65 -13.22 -6.85
CA ASP A 43 1.15 -11.87 -7.08
C ASP A 43 -0.39 -11.86 -7.07
N SER A 44 -1.01 -12.81 -7.78
CA SER A 44 -2.47 -12.96 -7.77
C SER A 44 -2.98 -13.32 -6.39
N LEU A 45 -2.31 -14.24 -5.68
CA LEU A 45 -2.69 -14.63 -4.33
C LEU A 45 -2.65 -13.45 -3.36
N PHE A 46 -1.61 -12.61 -3.49
CA PHE A 46 -1.44 -11.43 -2.65
C PHE A 46 -2.53 -10.38 -2.90
N GLN A 47 -2.85 -10.10 -4.18
CA GLN A 47 -3.93 -9.20 -4.54
C GLN A 47 -5.30 -9.72 -4.07
N ASP A 48 -5.53 -11.03 -4.15
CA ASP A 48 -6.75 -11.67 -3.63
C ASP A 48 -6.85 -11.51 -2.11
N GLN A 49 -5.75 -11.69 -1.38
CA GLN A 49 -5.71 -11.50 0.08
C GLN A 49 -6.01 -10.05 0.49
N ILE A 50 -5.47 -9.06 -0.22
CA ILE A 50 -5.80 -7.64 0.01
C ILE A 50 -7.29 -7.39 -0.18
N MET A 51 -7.86 -7.90 -1.29
CA MET A 51 -9.29 -7.73 -1.58
C MET A 51 -10.19 -8.42 -0.54
N GLN A 52 -9.85 -9.64 -0.13
CA GLN A 52 -10.59 -10.36 0.91
C GLN A 52 -10.54 -9.60 2.24
N THR A 53 -9.36 -9.12 2.64
CA THR A 53 -9.19 -8.38 3.89
C THR A 53 -9.99 -7.07 3.86
N LYS A 54 -9.99 -6.37 2.71
CA LYS A 54 -10.82 -5.18 2.50
C LYS A 54 -12.30 -5.50 2.68
N GLN A 55 -12.80 -6.55 2.04
CA GLN A 55 -14.21 -6.94 2.12
C GLN A 55 -14.61 -7.32 3.55
N MET A 56 -13.73 -8.02 4.28
CA MET A 56 -13.96 -8.37 5.69
C MET A 56 -14.02 -7.12 6.57
N ALA A 57 -13.12 -6.15 6.35
CA ALA A 57 -13.13 -4.89 7.09
C ALA A 57 -14.39 -4.06 6.80
N GLU A 58 -14.78 -3.95 5.52
CA GLU A 58 -16.02 -3.28 5.11
C GLU A 58 -17.25 -3.95 5.70
N TYR A 59 -17.32 -5.27 5.66
CA TYR A 59 -18.42 -6.04 6.25
C TYR A 59 -18.50 -5.84 7.77
N TYR A 60 -17.36 -5.87 8.48
CA TYR A 60 -17.34 -5.60 9.92
C TYR A 60 -17.88 -4.20 10.22
N ILE A 61 -17.44 -3.18 9.48
CA ILE A 61 -17.90 -1.81 9.65
C ILE A 61 -19.41 -1.73 9.40
N ASP A 62 -19.89 -2.28 8.29
CA ASP A 62 -21.31 -2.22 7.94
C ASP A 62 -22.18 -3.00 8.94
N TYR A 63 -21.71 -4.17 9.38
CA TYR A 63 -22.41 -4.95 10.40
C TYR A 63 -22.55 -4.21 11.73
N VAL A 64 -21.49 -3.55 12.21
CA VAL A 64 -21.58 -2.71 13.42
C VAL A 64 -22.48 -1.49 13.15
N LEU A 65 -22.42 -0.92 11.94
CA LEU A 65 -23.23 0.24 11.58
C LEU A 65 -24.72 -0.07 11.36
N ASP A 66 -25.10 -1.31 11.13
CA ASP A 66 -26.50 -1.71 10.99
C ASP A 66 -27.13 -2.11 12.33
N ASN A 67 -26.31 -2.30 13.38
CA ASN A 67 -26.73 -2.80 14.68
C ASN A 67 -26.42 -1.79 15.80
N ASP A 68 -27.42 -0.98 16.19
CA ASP A 68 -27.29 0.11 17.18
C ASP A 68 -26.81 -0.29 18.59
N HIS A 69 -26.91 -1.57 18.92
CA HIS A 69 -26.49 -2.13 20.21
C HIS A 69 -25.03 -2.57 20.23
N LEU A 70 -24.37 -2.61 19.06
CA LEU A 70 -22.97 -2.98 18.93
C LEU A 70 -22.08 -1.74 18.92
N ASN A 71 -20.86 -1.91 19.43
CA ASN A 71 -19.82 -0.90 19.40
C ASN A 71 -18.62 -1.40 18.62
N PHE A 72 -17.88 -0.47 18.00
CA PHE A 72 -16.60 -0.79 17.40
C PHE A 72 -15.62 -1.23 18.49
N SER A 73 -14.96 -2.36 18.24
CA SER A 73 -13.76 -2.76 18.97
C SER A 73 -12.55 -2.06 18.39
N GLU A 74 -11.86 -1.27 19.23
CA GLU A 74 -10.58 -0.63 18.90
C GLU A 74 -9.55 -1.66 18.45
N GLN A 75 -9.48 -2.80 19.15
CA GLN A 75 -8.54 -3.88 18.85
C GLN A 75 -8.76 -4.44 17.45
N ILE A 76 -10.02 -4.67 17.05
CA ILE A 76 -10.35 -5.22 15.72
C ILE A 76 -9.99 -4.19 14.63
N LEU A 77 -10.31 -2.92 14.84
CA LEU A 77 -9.96 -1.85 13.90
C LEU A 77 -8.43 -1.73 13.75
N GLN A 78 -7.69 -1.78 14.86
CA GLN A 78 -6.22 -1.74 14.84
C GLN A 78 -5.64 -2.94 14.09
N GLN A 79 -6.18 -4.15 14.30
CA GLN A 79 -5.74 -5.34 13.56
C GLN A 79 -5.89 -5.17 12.05
N TYR A 80 -6.99 -4.56 11.58
CA TYR A 80 -7.14 -4.26 10.16
C TYR A 80 -6.15 -3.19 9.68
N VAL A 81 -5.92 -2.12 10.47
CA VAL A 81 -4.91 -1.10 10.14
C VAL A 81 -3.52 -1.74 9.98
N ASP A 82 -3.10 -2.54 10.96
CA ASP A 82 -1.80 -3.23 10.96
C ASP A 82 -1.68 -4.20 9.77
N ALA A 83 -2.76 -4.92 9.43
CA ALA A 83 -2.78 -5.81 8.28
C ALA A 83 -2.54 -5.04 6.96
N PHE A 84 -3.21 -3.90 6.78
CA PHE A 84 -3.02 -3.07 5.59
C PHE A 84 -1.65 -2.39 5.56
N GLU A 85 -1.11 -1.97 6.70
CA GLU A 85 0.26 -1.46 6.79
C GLU A 85 1.28 -2.53 6.36
N ASN A 86 1.08 -3.77 6.79
CA ASN A 86 1.91 -4.90 6.37
C ASN A 86 1.76 -5.19 4.87
N PHE A 87 0.55 -5.10 4.30
CA PHE A 87 0.37 -5.24 2.85
C PHE A 87 1.11 -4.17 2.07
N ILE A 88 1.08 -2.91 2.52
CA ILE A 88 1.86 -1.82 1.90
C ILE A 88 3.36 -2.15 1.96
N LYS A 89 3.89 -2.55 3.12
CA LYS A 89 5.32 -2.91 3.25
C LYS A 89 5.69 -4.07 2.31
N LEU A 90 4.88 -5.12 2.26
CA LEU A 90 5.12 -6.29 1.42
C LEU A 90 5.06 -5.95 -0.08
N GLU A 91 4.09 -5.16 -0.51
CA GLU A 91 3.97 -4.72 -1.90
C GLU A 91 5.17 -3.86 -2.33
N GLY A 92 5.68 -3.02 -1.43
CA GLY A 92 6.88 -2.23 -1.64
C GLY A 92 8.11 -3.12 -1.83
N GLU A 93 8.30 -4.10 -0.95
CA GLU A 93 9.40 -5.07 -1.05
C GLU A 93 9.31 -5.97 -2.29
N LEU A 94 8.11 -6.40 -2.68
CA LEU A 94 7.89 -7.16 -3.91
C LEU A 94 8.25 -6.31 -5.14
N ASN A 95 7.81 -5.05 -5.18
CA ASN A 95 8.16 -4.13 -6.26
C ASN A 95 9.67 -3.87 -6.30
N LYS A 96 10.30 -3.71 -5.13
CA LYS A 96 11.76 -3.59 -5.01
C LYS A 96 12.46 -4.82 -5.59
N LEU A 97 12.02 -6.03 -5.26
CA LEU A 97 12.58 -7.26 -5.81
C LEU A 97 12.43 -7.34 -7.34
N LYS A 98 11.27 -6.96 -7.87
CA LYS A 98 11.02 -6.91 -9.32
C LYS A 98 11.91 -5.90 -10.04
N GLN A 99 12.27 -4.80 -9.39
CA GLN A 99 13.15 -3.77 -9.96
C GLN A 99 14.60 -4.24 -10.09
N VAL A 100 15.08 -5.10 -9.18
CA VAL A 100 16.46 -5.64 -9.22
C VAL A 100 16.80 -6.23 -10.59
N ARG A 101 15.85 -6.95 -11.20
CA ARG A 101 16.02 -7.55 -12.52
C ARG A 101 16.41 -6.52 -13.59
N ASN A 102 15.78 -5.34 -13.55
CA ASN A 102 15.90 -4.32 -14.59
C ASN A 102 17.09 -3.36 -14.34
N ILE A 103 17.95 -3.66 -13.36
CA ILE A 103 19.14 -2.85 -13.10
C ILE A 103 20.18 -3.13 -14.19
N SER A 104 20.66 -2.06 -14.83
CA SER A 104 21.64 -2.12 -15.92
C SER A 104 22.92 -2.88 -15.56
N ALA A 105 23.38 -2.78 -14.30
CA ALA A 105 24.51 -3.54 -13.79
C ALA A 105 24.25 -5.06 -13.88
N ILE A 106 23.06 -5.52 -13.48
CA ILE A 106 22.68 -6.93 -13.47
C ILE A 106 22.42 -7.44 -14.90
N GLU A 107 21.76 -6.63 -15.74
CA GLU A 107 21.58 -6.94 -17.17
C GLU A 107 22.93 -7.11 -17.90
N SER A 108 23.94 -6.32 -17.52
CA SER A 108 25.29 -6.41 -18.08
C SER A 108 26.01 -7.71 -17.71
N TYR A 109 25.78 -8.25 -16.50
CA TYR A 109 26.26 -9.60 -16.13
C TYR A 109 25.59 -10.69 -16.97
N SER A 110 24.28 -10.54 -17.24
CA SER A 110 23.51 -11.46 -18.08
C SER A 110 24.02 -11.53 -19.52
N SER A 111 24.58 -10.43 -20.03
CA SER A 111 25.04 -10.30 -21.42
C SER A 111 26.47 -10.79 -21.62
N ASN A 112 27.32 -10.72 -20.58
CA ASN A 112 28.73 -11.14 -20.63
C ASN A 112 28.92 -12.61 -20.20
N LEU A 113 28.08 -13.51 -20.73
CA LEU A 113 28.16 -14.94 -20.46
C LEU A 113 29.41 -15.55 -21.12
N SER A 114 30.46 -15.75 -20.33
CA SER A 114 31.62 -16.56 -20.73
C SER A 114 31.60 -17.89 -20.00
N SER A 115 31.83 -19.00 -20.70
CA SER A 115 31.97 -20.30 -20.03
C SER A 115 33.38 -20.43 -19.46
N LEU A 116 33.54 -20.95 -18.25
CA LEU A 116 34.86 -21.26 -17.71
C LEU A 116 35.50 -22.37 -18.55
N THR A 117 36.66 -22.09 -19.13
CA THR A 117 37.43 -23.01 -19.98
C THR A 117 38.90 -22.97 -19.55
N LEU A 118 39.68 -24.01 -19.86
CA LEU A 118 41.10 -24.02 -19.52
C LEU A 118 41.86 -22.81 -20.11
N ASN A 119 41.43 -22.36 -21.29
CA ASN A 119 42.04 -21.22 -22.00
C ASN A 119 41.71 -19.85 -21.38
N ASN A 120 40.69 -19.75 -20.52
CA ASN A 120 40.33 -18.48 -19.86
C ASN A 120 40.51 -18.49 -18.35
N LEU A 121 41.03 -19.58 -17.77
CA LEU A 121 41.19 -19.75 -16.32
C LEU A 121 42.12 -18.69 -15.72
N ASP A 122 43.29 -18.46 -16.32
CA ASP A 122 44.24 -17.44 -15.86
C ASP A 122 43.67 -16.01 -15.96
N ASN A 123 42.83 -15.74 -16.98
CA ASN A 123 42.13 -14.47 -17.10
C ASN A 123 41.09 -14.30 -15.99
N GLN A 124 40.34 -15.34 -15.64
CA GLN A 124 39.34 -15.33 -14.57
C GLN A 124 39.98 -15.16 -13.18
N HIS A 125 41.21 -15.64 -12.97
CA HIS A 125 41.98 -15.34 -11.76
C HIS A 125 42.41 -13.87 -11.64
N THR A 126 42.56 -13.18 -12.78
CA THR A 126 43.02 -11.78 -12.83
C THR A 126 41.85 -10.80 -12.82
N ILE A 127 40.69 -11.22 -13.32
CA ILE A 127 39.47 -10.42 -13.34
C ILE A 127 38.97 -10.21 -11.90
N ASN A 128 39.05 -8.98 -11.42
CA ASN A 128 38.46 -8.57 -10.13
C ASN A 128 36.97 -8.25 -10.29
N GLN A 129 36.19 -9.23 -10.75
CA GLN A 129 34.75 -9.08 -10.95
C GLN A 129 34.02 -9.53 -9.68
N LEU A 130 33.01 -8.74 -9.28
CA LEU A 130 32.19 -9.08 -8.13
C LEU A 130 31.37 -10.33 -8.46
N TYR A 131 31.31 -11.27 -7.51
CA TYR A 131 30.52 -12.49 -7.67
C TYR A 131 29.04 -12.13 -7.91
N PHE A 132 28.42 -12.72 -8.93
CA PHE A 132 27.08 -12.31 -9.40
C PHE A 132 26.00 -12.26 -8.29
N PRO A 133 25.89 -13.26 -7.39
CA PRO A 133 25.01 -13.17 -6.23
C PRO A 133 25.31 -12.01 -5.27
N GLU A 134 26.58 -11.65 -5.07
CA GLU A 134 26.96 -10.49 -4.24
C GLU A 134 26.61 -9.18 -4.92
N ALA A 135 26.76 -9.11 -6.25
CA ALA A 135 26.29 -7.96 -7.02
C ALA A 135 24.78 -7.76 -6.87
N ILE A 136 23.98 -8.82 -6.97
CA ILE A 136 22.53 -8.76 -6.75
C ILE A 136 22.20 -8.26 -5.34
N LYS A 137 22.86 -8.81 -4.30
CA LYS A 137 22.63 -8.40 -2.91
C LYS A 137 22.99 -6.93 -2.70
N GLN A 138 24.10 -6.47 -3.26
CA GLN A 138 24.55 -5.09 -3.14
C GLN A 138 23.56 -4.13 -3.82
N GLU A 139 23.14 -4.44 -5.05
CA GLU A 139 22.16 -3.63 -5.78
C GLU A 139 20.78 -3.63 -5.09
N TYR A 140 20.32 -4.77 -4.57
CA TYR A 140 19.10 -4.83 -3.76
C TYR A 140 19.22 -4.02 -2.46
N ALA A 141 20.38 -4.02 -1.80
CA ALA A 141 20.61 -3.21 -0.60
C ALA A 141 20.63 -1.71 -0.90
N ASN A 142 21.14 -1.32 -2.08
CA ASN A 142 21.19 0.08 -2.52
C ASN A 142 19.82 0.62 -2.96
N LEU A 143 18.91 -0.26 -3.39
CA LEU A 143 17.55 0.13 -3.77
C LEU A 143 16.74 0.57 -2.54
N GLY A 144 16.16 1.76 -2.63
CA GLY A 144 15.08 2.17 -1.73
C GLY A 144 13.82 1.33 -1.97
N VAL A 145 12.95 1.24 -0.96
CA VAL A 145 11.62 0.66 -1.14
C VAL A 145 10.79 1.66 -1.95
N PRO A 146 10.25 1.28 -3.13
CA PRO A 146 9.43 2.17 -3.93
C PRO A 146 8.19 2.60 -3.15
N THR A 147 7.88 3.90 -3.17
CA THR A 147 6.62 4.41 -2.62
C THR A 147 5.45 3.86 -3.41
N ILE A 148 4.50 3.26 -2.70
CA ILE A 148 3.28 2.73 -3.31
C ILE A 148 2.35 3.89 -3.66
N PRO A 149 1.78 3.92 -4.88
CA PRO A 149 0.82 4.93 -5.27
C PRO A 149 -0.40 4.97 -4.35
N ASP A 150 -0.90 6.16 -4.05
CA ASP A 150 -2.12 6.36 -3.25
C ASP A 150 -3.38 5.76 -3.89
N SER A 151 -3.33 5.49 -5.19
CA SER A 151 -4.42 4.82 -5.91
C SER A 151 -4.54 3.32 -5.59
N THR A 152 -3.56 2.74 -4.90
CA THR A 152 -3.52 1.29 -4.65
C THR A 152 -4.52 0.87 -3.58
N VAL A 153 -5.14 -0.29 -3.77
CA VAL A 153 -6.20 -0.81 -2.87
C VAL A 153 -5.70 -0.92 -1.43
N ALA A 154 -4.46 -1.36 -1.23
CA ALA A 154 -3.86 -1.47 0.10
C ALA A 154 -3.75 -0.09 0.79
N LYS A 155 -3.23 0.92 0.08
CA LYS A 155 -3.07 2.27 0.64
C LYS A 155 -4.40 2.97 0.91
N GLN A 156 -5.37 2.83 0.00
CA GLN A 156 -6.72 3.34 0.21
C GLN A 156 -7.41 2.68 1.41
N GLY A 157 -7.26 1.35 1.55
CA GLY A 157 -7.81 0.61 2.68
C GLY A 157 -7.20 1.04 4.01
N TYR A 158 -5.87 1.18 4.05
CA TYR A 158 -5.12 1.70 5.19
C TYR A 158 -5.59 3.08 5.62
N GLN A 159 -5.67 4.03 4.68
CA GLN A 159 -6.10 5.41 4.95
C GLN A 159 -7.53 5.44 5.49
N PHE A 160 -8.44 4.71 4.85
CA PHE A 160 -9.83 4.64 5.30
C PHE A 160 -9.94 4.06 6.72
N LEU A 161 -9.22 2.98 7.03
CA LEU A 161 -9.26 2.36 8.35
C LEU A 161 -8.62 3.24 9.43
N LYS A 162 -7.53 3.96 9.11
CA LYS A 162 -6.97 4.98 10.00
C LYS A 162 -7.99 6.09 10.30
N GLN A 163 -8.69 6.58 9.28
CA GLN A 163 -9.74 7.60 9.45
C GLN A 163 -10.91 7.08 10.30
N VAL A 164 -11.29 5.81 10.13
CA VAL A 164 -12.31 5.13 10.94
C VAL A 164 -11.86 5.05 12.40
N LEU A 165 -10.65 4.55 12.66
CA LEU A 165 -10.09 4.43 14.00
C LEU A 165 -9.96 5.80 14.69
N PHE A 166 -9.50 6.81 13.97
CA PHE A 166 -9.40 8.17 14.47
C PHE A 166 -10.79 8.75 14.78
N SER A 167 -11.74 8.65 13.85
CA SER A 167 -13.11 9.16 14.05
C SER A 167 -13.84 8.44 15.18
N PHE A 168 -13.50 7.18 15.42
CA PHE A 168 -14.01 6.41 16.54
C PHE A 168 -13.48 6.95 17.89
N LYS A 169 -12.18 7.24 17.97
CA LYS A 169 -11.51 7.74 19.19
C LYS A 169 -11.82 9.22 19.47
N ASN A 170 -11.81 10.04 18.43
CA ASN A 170 -11.90 11.49 18.49
C ASN A 170 -13.05 11.97 17.57
N PRO A 171 -14.31 11.79 17.99
CA PRO A 171 -15.45 11.98 17.10
C PRO A 171 -15.72 13.44 16.71
N GLU A 172 -15.30 14.40 17.54
CA GLU A 172 -15.45 15.83 17.25
C GLU A 172 -14.23 16.44 16.57
N ASP A 173 -13.12 15.72 16.46
CA ASP A 173 -11.88 16.29 15.92
C ASP A 173 -11.82 16.16 14.41
N ALA A 174 -11.23 17.18 13.77
CA ALA A 174 -10.89 17.11 12.37
C ALA A 174 -9.91 15.96 12.11
N ILE A 175 -10.17 15.18 11.06
CA ILE A 175 -9.18 14.22 10.56
C ILE A 175 -7.97 15.05 10.10
N PRO A 176 -6.76 14.79 10.63
CA PRO A 176 -5.55 15.48 10.21
C PRO A 176 -5.29 15.28 8.72
N ASP A 177 -4.84 16.33 8.03
CA ASP A 177 -4.35 16.18 6.66
C ASP A 177 -3.06 15.35 6.69
N GLU A 178 -3.07 14.21 5.98
CA GLU A 178 -1.90 13.33 5.83
C GLU A 178 -0.90 13.95 4.84
N THR A 179 -0.26 15.07 5.20
CA THR A 179 1.00 15.45 4.54
C THR A 179 2.13 14.67 5.20
N GLU A 180 2.77 13.80 4.42
CA GLU A 180 3.92 12.92 4.72
C GLU A 180 4.80 13.38 5.90
N ASP A 181 4.51 12.88 7.10
CA ASP A 181 5.42 12.16 8.01
C ASP A 181 4.70 11.96 9.36
N ASP A 182 4.40 10.69 9.66
CA ASP A 182 4.19 10.00 10.95
C ASP A 182 3.80 10.73 12.26
N GLU A 183 3.22 11.91 12.24
CA GLU A 183 2.55 12.52 13.39
C GLU A 183 1.24 13.16 12.92
N LEU A 184 0.12 12.53 13.31
CA LEU A 184 -1.23 13.05 13.13
C LEU A 184 -1.38 14.36 13.93
N ASN A 185 -0.90 15.48 13.39
CA ASN A 185 -1.07 16.80 13.98
C ASN A 185 -2.52 17.24 13.80
N VAL A 186 -3.27 17.31 14.91
CA VAL A 186 -4.62 17.89 14.94
C VAL A 186 -4.52 19.40 14.67
N SER A 187 -4.54 19.77 13.39
CA SER A 187 -4.45 21.18 12.95
C SER A 187 -5.83 21.79 12.64
N GLY A 188 -6.92 21.04 12.81
CA GLY A 188 -8.28 21.46 12.47
C GLY A 188 -9.17 21.76 13.69
N GLY A 189 -10.15 22.64 13.50
CA GLY A 189 -11.20 22.90 14.49
C GLY A 189 -12.19 21.73 14.66
N LYS A 190 -13.16 21.89 15.58
CA LYS A 190 -14.18 20.86 15.84
C LYS A 190 -15.11 20.63 14.65
N ILE A 191 -15.44 19.38 14.39
CA ILE A 191 -16.44 18.95 13.41
C ILE A 191 -17.83 19.04 14.03
N SER A 192 -18.74 19.70 13.30
CA SER A 192 -20.16 19.72 13.65
C SER A 192 -20.83 18.38 13.34
N LEU A 193 -21.52 17.80 14.32
CA LEU A 193 -22.41 16.64 14.15
C LEU A 193 -23.85 17.03 13.76
N LYS A 194 -24.04 18.30 13.38
CA LYS A 194 -25.31 18.86 12.94
C LYS A 194 -25.31 19.15 11.45
N ASP A 195 -26.44 18.87 10.81
CA ASP A 195 -26.68 19.12 9.41
C ASP A 195 -26.62 20.62 9.09
N PRO A 196 -25.81 21.05 8.09
CA PRO A 196 -25.67 22.47 7.74
C PRO A 196 -26.96 23.11 7.20
N LEU A 197 -27.94 22.31 6.77
CA LEU A 197 -29.23 22.79 6.27
C LEU A 197 -30.28 22.95 7.37
N THR A 198 -30.41 21.96 8.25
CA THR A 198 -31.47 21.95 9.28
C THR A 198 -31.00 22.34 10.67
N LEU A 199 -29.69 22.35 10.92
CA LEU A 199 -29.05 22.52 12.24
C LEU A 199 -29.45 21.44 13.27
N ASN A 200 -30.12 20.38 12.84
CA ASN A 200 -30.42 19.21 13.65
C ASN A 200 -29.26 18.22 13.60
N TYR A 201 -29.18 17.34 14.60
CA TYR A 201 -28.21 16.23 14.58
C TYR A 201 -28.48 15.29 13.40
N PHE A 202 -27.41 14.79 12.80
CA PHE A 202 -27.49 13.81 11.72
C PHE A 202 -28.13 12.50 12.22
N VAL A 203 -28.97 11.91 11.38
CA VAL A 203 -29.52 10.55 11.54
C VAL A 203 -28.97 9.66 10.44
N LYS A 204 -29.01 10.12 9.18
CA LYS A 204 -28.46 9.43 8.03
C LYS A 204 -27.60 10.40 7.20
N PRO A 205 -26.34 10.64 7.63
CA PRO A 205 -25.46 11.58 6.94
C PRO A 205 -25.03 11.02 5.59
N VAL A 206 -25.13 11.85 4.55
CA VAL A 206 -24.66 11.57 3.20
C VAL A 206 -23.65 12.61 2.77
N LYS A 207 -22.61 12.16 2.07
CA LYS A 207 -21.55 12.99 1.50
C LYS A 207 -21.69 13.07 -0.02
N SER A 208 -21.43 14.25 -0.56
CA SER A 208 -21.31 14.43 -2.01
C SER A 208 -19.95 14.01 -2.52
N LYS A 209 -19.90 13.14 -3.53
CA LYS A 209 -18.68 12.79 -4.28
C LYS A 209 -18.06 13.96 -5.04
N ARG A 210 -18.81 15.06 -5.26
CA ARG A 210 -18.38 16.22 -6.06
C ARG A 210 -17.67 17.28 -5.25
N CYS A 211 -18.07 17.45 -3.98
CA CYS A 211 -17.58 18.54 -3.12
C CYS A 211 -17.26 18.12 -1.69
N ASN A 212 -17.40 16.83 -1.35
CA ASN A 212 -17.13 16.25 -0.03
C ASN A 212 -17.89 16.86 1.17
N HIS A 213 -18.86 17.74 0.92
CA HIS A 213 -19.77 18.24 1.96
C HIS A 213 -20.76 17.15 2.39
N VAL A 214 -21.11 17.18 3.68
CA VAL A 214 -21.97 16.23 4.36
C VAL A 214 -23.31 16.88 4.70
N TYR A 215 -24.39 16.14 4.52
CA TYR A 215 -25.77 16.58 4.75
C TYR A 215 -26.60 15.46 5.36
N GLU A 216 -27.71 15.82 6.00
CA GLU A 216 -28.74 14.83 6.32
C GLU A 216 -29.46 14.40 5.04
N GLU A 217 -29.62 13.09 4.81
CA GLU A 217 -30.17 12.54 3.56
C GLU A 217 -31.53 13.16 3.21
N SER A 218 -32.46 13.19 4.16
CA SER A 218 -33.80 13.73 3.96
C SER A 218 -33.77 15.22 3.56
N SER A 219 -32.90 15.98 4.21
CA SER A 219 -32.71 17.42 4.03
C SER A 219 -32.14 17.76 2.65
N ILE A 220 -31.05 17.10 2.25
CA ILE A 220 -30.43 17.35 0.93
C ILE A 220 -31.33 16.85 -0.20
N LEU A 221 -32.03 15.74 -0.04
CA LEU A 221 -32.96 15.26 -1.07
C LEU A 221 -34.11 16.23 -1.30
N HIS A 222 -34.61 16.87 -0.23
CA HIS A 222 -35.61 17.93 -0.35
C HIS A 222 -35.04 19.16 -1.07
N HIS A 223 -33.85 19.62 -0.70
CA HIS A 223 -33.16 20.74 -1.38
C HIS A 223 -32.97 20.47 -2.87
N LEU A 224 -32.49 19.26 -3.22
CA LEU A 224 -32.27 18.85 -4.61
C LEU A 224 -33.56 18.73 -5.44
N ASN A 225 -34.74 18.73 -4.85
CA ASN A 225 -35.99 18.83 -5.61
C ASN A 225 -36.21 20.25 -6.17
N THR A 226 -35.65 21.26 -5.52
CA THR A 226 -35.81 22.67 -5.92
C THR A 226 -34.56 23.23 -6.61
N LYS A 227 -33.36 22.88 -6.13
CA LYS A 227 -32.08 23.41 -6.60
C LYS A 227 -31.06 22.29 -6.75
N LYS A 228 -30.52 22.12 -7.95
CA LYS A 228 -29.51 21.09 -8.26
C LYS A 228 -28.08 21.53 -7.93
N VAL A 229 -27.88 22.29 -6.86
CA VAL A 229 -26.58 22.84 -6.45
C VAL A 229 -26.31 22.57 -4.98
N CYS A 230 -25.04 22.54 -4.63
CA CYS A 230 -24.59 22.49 -3.25
C CYS A 230 -25.21 23.64 -2.43
N PRO A 231 -25.83 23.37 -1.27
CA PRO A 231 -26.39 24.42 -0.40
C PRO A 231 -25.33 25.14 0.45
N ILE A 232 -24.09 24.64 0.50
CA ILE A 232 -23.01 25.27 1.26
C ILE A 232 -22.57 26.55 0.57
N SER A 233 -22.63 27.66 1.31
CA SER A 233 -22.17 28.97 0.86
C SER A 233 -20.74 28.90 0.32
N GLY A 234 -20.53 29.43 -0.89
CA GLY A 234 -19.23 29.43 -1.56
C GLY A 234 -18.92 28.16 -2.38
N CYS A 235 -19.78 27.13 -2.32
CA CYS A 235 -19.63 25.94 -3.15
C CYS A 235 -20.52 26.01 -4.39
N ASN A 236 -19.91 25.94 -5.58
CA ASN A 236 -20.62 26.01 -6.86
C ASN A 236 -20.88 24.62 -7.48
N ALA A 237 -20.70 23.53 -6.72
CA ALA A 237 -20.89 22.19 -7.24
C ALA A 237 -22.36 21.93 -7.60
N THR A 238 -22.59 21.44 -8.82
CA THR A 238 -23.90 20.92 -9.25
C THR A 238 -24.05 19.50 -8.71
N LEU A 239 -25.16 19.23 -8.03
CA LEU A 239 -25.39 17.97 -7.32
C LEU A 239 -26.62 17.25 -7.86
N THR A 240 -26.49 15.93 -7.98
CA THR A 240 -27.59 15.01 -8.27
C THR A 240 -27.73 13.99 -7.15
N ARG A 241 -28.88 13.29 -7.12
CA ARG A 241 -29.11 12.21 -6.12
C ARG A 241 -28.06 11.10 -6.21
N ALA A 242 -27.53 10.83 -7.40
CA ALA A 242 -26.52 9.81 -7.64
C ALA A 242 -25.11 10.20 -7.13
N ASP A 243 -24.87 11.49 -6.89
CA ASP A 243 -23.60 11.97 -6.34
C ASP A 243 -23.51 11.80 -4.82
N LEU A 244 -24.64 11.52 -4.15
CA LEU A 244 -24.73 11.33 -2.71
C LEU A 244 -24.41 9.88 -2.35
N ILE A 245 -23.49 9.70 -1.39
CA ILE A 245 -23.16 8.41 -0.78
C ILE A 245 -23.27 8.51 0.72
N LEU A 246 -23.54 7.38 1.39
CA LEU A 246 -23.55 7.33 2.84
C LEU A 246 -22.18 7.74 3.39
N ASP A 247 -22.17 8.67 4.34
CA ASP A 247 -20.95 9.06 5.03
C ASP A 247 -20.73 8.15 6.25
N LYS A 248 -20.03 7.03 6.02
CA LYS A 248 -19.69 6.07 7.06
C LYS A 248 -18.88 6.72 8.19
N LEU A 249 -17.97 7.67 7.89
CA LEU A 249 -17.15 8.32 8.90
C LEU A 249 -18.01 9.21 9.81
N MET A 250 -18.94 9.99 9.24
CA MET A 250 -19.86 10.79 10.04
C MET A 250 -20.79 9.91 10.89
N LEU A 251 -21.29 8.78 10.36
CA LEU A 251 -22.05 7.80 11.14
C LEU A 251 -21.26 7.25 12.33
N ILE A 252 -19.99 6.93 12.12
CA ILE A 252 -19.11 6.43 13.18
C ILE A 252 -18.94 7.50 14.27
N ARG A 253 -18.74 8.77 13.91
CA ARG A 253 -18.65 9.88 14.88
C ARG A 253 -19.91 10.01 15.73
N ILE A 254 -21.08 9.99 15.10
CA ILE A 254 -22.37 10.09 15.79
C ILE A 254 -22.53 8.93 16.78
N ARG A 255 -22.19 7.70 16.36
CA ARG A 255 -22.22 6.53 17.25
C ARG A 255 -21.26 6.66 18.42
N SER A 256 -20.04 7.13 18.17
CA SER A 256 -19.05 7.35 19.22
C SER A 256 -19.50 8.37 20.26
N VAL A 257 -20.11 9.50 19.86
CA VAL A 257 -20.63 10.49 20.82
C VAL A 257 -21.81 9.95 21.61
N ASN A 258 -22.80 9.35 20.93
CA ASN A 258 -23.96 8.76 21.60
C ASN A 258 -23.56 7.70 22.65
N ARG A 259 -22.46 6.99 22.42
CA ARG A 259 -21.88 6.06 23.41
C ARG A 259 -21.35 6.79 24.64
N VAL A 260 -20.58 7.86 24.46
CA VAL A 260 -20.01 8.63 25.58
C VAL A 260 -21.12 9.21 26.44
N GLU A 261 -22.18 9.76 25.83
CA GLU A 261 -23.33 10.30 26.55
C GLU A 261 -24.06 9.22 27.37
N ARG A 262 -24.35 8.05 26.78
CA ARG A 262 -25.00 6.94 27.52
C ARG A 262 -24.19 6.45 28.71
N HIS A 263 -22.87 6.33 28.56
CA HIS A 263 -22.01 5.93 29.69
C HIS A 263 -21.98 6.98 30.82
N HIS A 264 -22.01 8.27 30.49
CA HIS A 264 -22.08 9.33 31.51
C HIS A 264 -23.42 9.30 32.27
N ASP A 265 -24.54 9.05 31.57
CA ASP A 265 -25.86 8.96 32.19
C ASP A 265 -25.97 7.73 33.12
N GLU A 266 -25.45 6.56 32.70
CA GLU A 266 -25.41 5.34 33.51
C GLU A 266 -24.50 5.47 34.75
N GLU A 267 -23.36 6.16 34.63
CA GLU A 267 -22.49 6.46 35.78
C GLU A 267 -23.13 7.45 36.77
N MET A 268 -23.96 8.40 36.32
CA MET A 268 -24.70 9.29 37.23
C MET A 268 -25.83 8.55 37.97
N GLU A 269 -26.46 7.56 37.35
CA GLU A 269 -27.61 6.83 37.94
C GLU A 269 -27.17 5.81 39.01
N THR A 270 -25.91 5.36 38.98
CA THR A 270 -25.35 4.40 39.95
C THR A 270 -24.78 5.04 41.23
N VAL A 271 -24.79 6.38 41.33
CA VAL A 271 -24.26 7.15 42.47
C VAL A 271 -25.38 7.64 43.41
N VAL A 272 -26.61 7.14 43.27
CA VAL A 272 -27.77 7.49 44.11
C VAL A 272 -28.17 6.39 45.08
#